data_AF-A0A973DER1-F1
#
_entry.id   AF-A0A973DER1-F1
#
_cell.length_a   1.000
_cell.length_b   1.000
_cell.length_c   1.000
_cell.angle_alpha   90.00
_cell.angle_beta   90.00
_cell.angle_gamma   90.00
#
_symmetry.space_group_name_H-M   'P 1'
#
loop_
_entity.id
_entity.type
_entity.pdbx_description
1 polymer ?
#
loop_
_entity_poly.entity_id
_entity_poly.type
_entity_poly.pdbx_seq_one_letter_code
_entity_poly.pdbx_strand_id
1 'polypeptide(L)'
;MSKPLDKAVTVRFSKEDHLLLLQQSELRGCSVADMIRKSWAHYQQQQQIQQLLLRLEQRQRKNTFEMLSTTLGLKADERQHAMKQLHELGVKW
;
A
#
# COMPACT_ATOMS: atom_id res chain seq x y z
N MET A 1 -19.06 -8.46 -12.07
CA MET A 1 -19.61 -9.75 -11.61
C MET A 1 -18.43 -10.66 -11.25
N SER A 2 -17.95 -10.59 -10.00
CA SER A 2 -16.80 -11.36 -9.50
C SER A 2 -17.21 -12.80 -9.20
N LYS A 3 -16.51 -13.77 -9.80
CA LYS A 3 -16.73 -15.20 -9.57
C LYS A 3 -16.69 -15.52 -8.07
N PRO A 4 -17.64 -16.31 -7.52
CA PRO A 4 -17.55 -16.76 -6.14
C PRO A 4 -16.28 -17.62 -5.98
N LEU A 5 -15.51 -17.34 -4.93
CA LEU A 5 -14.34 -18.12 -4.55
C LEU A 5 -14.82 -19.47 -3.98
N ASP A 6 -15.13 -20.40 -4.88
CA ASP A 6 -15.69 -21.73 -4.54
C ASP A 6 -14.63 -22.76 -4.12
N LYS A 7 -13.42 -22.29 -3.75
CA LYS A 7 -12.34 -23.18 -3.32
C LYS A 7 -12.23 -23.16 -1.80
N ALA A 8 -12.53 -24.29 -1.18
CA ALA A 8 -12.25 -24.52 0.22
C ALA A 8 -10.73 -24.45 0.44
N VAL A 9 -10.30 -23.66 1.43
CA VAL A 9 -8.91 -23.54 1.84
C VAL A 9 -8.79 -24.10 3.23
N THR A 10 -7.86 -25.03 3.42
CA THR A 10 -7.50 -25.56 4.73
C THR A 10 -6.12 -25.06 5.10
N VAL A 11 -5.98 -24.48 6.29
CA VAL A 11 -4.72 -23.95 6.80
C VAL A 11 -4.47 -24.56 8.17
N ARG A 12 -3.20 -24.87 8.44
CA ARG A 12 -2.77 -25.32 9.77
C ARG A 12 -2.15 -24.13 10.49
N PHE A 13 -2.60 -23.88 11.70
CA PHE A 13 -2.05 -22.86 12.59
C PHE A 13 -1.30 -23.54 13.74
N SER A 14 -0.38 -22.80 14.35
CA SER A 14 0.14 -23.21 15.65
C SER A 14 -1.01 -23.23 16.67
N LYS A 15 -0.82 -23.96 17.77
CA LYS A 15 -1.83 -24.03 18.84
C LYS A 15 -2.12 -22.64 19.42
N GLU A 16 -1.07 -21.84 19.61
CA GLU A 16 -1.16 -20.49 20.16
C GLU A 16 -1.94 -19.56 19.23
N ASP A 17 -1.59 -19.56 17.94
CA ASP A 17 -2.29 -18.73 16.94
C ASP A 17 -3.76 -19.13 16.83
N HIS A 18 -4.07 -20.43 16.86
CA HIS A 18 -5.45 -20.90 16.82
C HIS A 18 -6.27 -20.41 18.03
N LEU A 19 -5.70 -20.45 19.24
CA LEU A 19 -6.36 -19.96 20.45
C LEU A 19 -6.62 -18.45 20.36
N LEU A 20 -5.65 -17.69 19.85
CA LEU A 20 -5.83 -16.25 19.62
C LEU A 20 -6.93 -15.97 18.60
N LEU A 21 -6.96 -16.72 17.49
CA LEU A 21 -8.01 -16.58 16.48
C LEU A 21 -9.39 -16.89 17.06
N LEU A 22 -9.48 -17.94 17.89
CA LEU A 22 -10.71 -18.37 18.56
C LEU A 22 -11.22 -17.29 19.53
N GLN A 23 -10.35 -16.77 20.41
CA GLN A 23 -10.70 -15.68 21.33
C GLN A 23 -11.19 -14.43 20.58
N GLN A 24 -10.49 -14.03 19.51
CA GLN A 24 -10.88 -12.88 18.70
C GLN A 24 -12.21 -13.10 17.96
N SER A 25 -12.50 -14.34 17.56
CA SER A 25 -13.76 -14.71 16.92
C SER A 25 -14.94 -14.65 17.89
N GLU A 26 -14.74 -15.11 19.13
CA GLU A 26 -15.73 -15.02 20.22
C GLU A 26 -16.05 -13.58 20.59
N LEU A 27 -15.02 -12.74 20.75
CA LEU A 27 -15.19 -11.31 21.05
C LEU A 27 -16.01 -10.57 19.99
N ARG A 28 -15.93 -11.01 18.73
CA ARG A 28 -16.64 -10.40 17.59
C ARG A 28 -17.93 -11.12 17.23
N GLY A 29 -18.28 -12.19 17.94
CA GLY A 29 -19.46 -13.01 17.68
C GLY A 29 -19.49 -13.61 16.26
N CYS A 30 -18.34 -13.99 15.70
CA CYS A 30 -18.25 -14.58 14.36
C CYS A 30 -17.45 -15.89 14.36
N SER A 31 -17.55 -16.68 13.29
CA SER A 31 -16.74 -17.88 13.14
C SER A 31 -15.26 -17.54 12.92
N VAL A 32 -14.35 -18.45 13.30
CA VAL A 32 -12.91 -18.32 13.00
C VAL A 32 -12.68 -18.18 11.49
N ALA A 33 -13.43 -18.93 10.67
CA ALA A 33 -13.34 -18.85 9.22
C ALA A 33 -13.71 -17.44 8.69
N ASP A 34 -14.79 -16.85 9.21
CA ASP A 34 -15.19 -15.50 8.81
C ASP A 34 -14.23 -14.44 9.31
N MET A 35 -13.63 -14.66 10.49
CA MET A 35 -12.58 -13.77 10.99
C MET A 35 -11.36 -13.77 10.07
N ILE A 36 -10.90 -14.95 9.64
CA ILE A 36 -9.78 -15.10 8.69
C ILE A 36 -10.12 -14.45 7.34
N ARG A 37 -11.33 -14.64 6.82
CA ARG A 37 -11.74 -14.00 5.56
C ARG A 37 -11.75 -12.49 5.65
N LYS A 38 -12.29 -11.94 6.74
CA LYS A 38 -12.34 -10.49 6.98
C LYS A 38 -10.94 -9.90 7.16
N SER A 39 -10.08 -10.56 7.95
CA SER A 39 -8.71 -10.10 8.17
C SER A 39 -7.89 -10.14 6.89
N TRP A 40 -8.05 -11.19 6.07
CA TRP A 40 -7.42 -11.29 4.76
C TRP A 40 -7.89 -10.19 3.81
N ALA A 41 -9.20 -9.96 3.71
CA ALA A 41 -9.75 -8.88 2.88
C ALA A 41 -9.23 -7.51 3.32
N HIS A 42 -9.19 -7.25 4.63
CA HIS A 42 -8.64 -6.01 5.18
C HIS A 42 -7.15 -5.86 4.84
N TYR A 43 -6.36 -6.94 4.97
CA TYR A 43 -4.95 -6.92 4.61
C TYR A 43 -4.74 -6.59 3.13
N GLN A 44 -5.52 -7.20 2.24
CA GLN A 44 -5.48 -6.91 0.80
C GLN A 44 -5.83 -5.45 0.50
N GLN A 45 -6.89 -4.92 1.13
CA GLN A 45 -7.27 -3.52 1.00
C GLN A 45 -6.16 -2.59 1.50
N GLN A 46 -5.54 -2.91 2.63
CA GLN A 46 -4.45 -2.13 3.18
C GLN A 46 -3.22 -2.13 2.25
N GLN A 47 -2.85 -3.26 1.68
CA GLN A 47 -1.78 -3.33 0.68
C GLN A 47 -2.10 -2.48 -0.56
N GLN A 48 -3.35 -2.53 -1.04
CA GLN A 48 -3.77 -1.73 -2.18
C GLN A 48 -3.70 -0.23 -1.87
N ILE A 49 -4.12 0.19 -0.68
CA ILE A 49 -4.01 1.57 -0.20
C ILE A 49 -2.54 1.99 -0.12
N GLN A 50 -1.66 1.17 0.45
CA GLN A 50 -0.23 1.46 0.52
C GLN A 50 0.38 1.67 -0.87
N GLN A 51 0.06 0.81 -1.83
CA GLN A 51 0.51 0.98 -3.21
C GLN A 51 -0.02 2.25 -3.85
N LEU A 52 -1.28 2.61 -3.59
CA LEU A 52 -1.89 3.82 -4.11
C LEU A 52 -1.24 5.08 -3.51
N LEU A 53 -0.94 5.08 -2.22
CA LEU A 53 -0.22 6.15 -1.53
C LEU A 53 1.18 6.36 -2.11
N LEU A 54 1.94 5.29 -2.34
CA LEU A 54 3.25 5.37 -2.98
C LEU A 54 3.18 6.00 -4.37
N ARG A 55 2.19 5.61 -5.17
CA ARG A 55 1.98 6.21 -6.51
C ARG A 55 1.57 7.68 -6.43
N LEU A 56 0.73 8.05 -5.47
CA LEU A 56 0.34 9.44 -5.25
C LEU A 56 1.53 10.28 -4.84
N GLU A 57 2.38 9.78 -3.95
CA GLU A 57 3.58 10.48 -3.50
C GLU A 57 4.55 10.72 -4.67
N GLN A 58 4.82 9.69 -5.49
CA GLN A 58 5.65 9.83 -6.70
C GLN A 58 5.07 10.87 -7.67
N ARG A 59 3.76 10.83 -7.92
CA ARG A 59 3.08 11.79 -8.79
C ARG A 59 3.14 13.20 -8.21
N GLN A 60 2.94 13.36 -6.91
CA GLN A 60 2.99 14.66 -6.24
C GLN A 60 4.39 15.25 -6.34
N ARG A 61 5.43 14.48 -6.05
CA ARG A 61 6.83 14.93 -6.20
C ARG A 61 7.10 15.42 -7.62
N LYS A 62 6.68 14.65 -8.64
CA LYS A 62 6.85 15.04 -10.05
C LYS A 62 6.14 16.36 -10.36
N ASN A 63 4.87 16.46 -9.99
CA ASN A 63 4.07 17.67 -10.22
C ASN A 63 4.66 18.89 -9.50
N THR A 64 5.15 18.72 -8.26
CA THR A 64 5.77 19.82 -7.51
C THR A 64 7.06 20.30 -8.17
N PHE A 65 7.89 19.38 -8.66
CA PHE A 65 9.11 19.75 -9.38
C PHE A 65 8.80 20.45 -10.71
N GLU A 66 7.83 19.96 -11.47
CA GLU A 66 7.37 20.60 -12.70
C GLU A 66 6.81 21.99 -12.44
N MET A 67 5.97 22.15 -11.41
CA MET A 67 5.43 23.44 -11.01
C MET A 67 6.54 24.42 -10.63
N LEU A 68 7.45 24.03 -9.74
CA LEU A 68 8.58 24.87 -9.31
C LEU A 68 9.48 25.26 -10.48
N SER A 69 9.79 24.31 -11.35
CA SER A 69 10.63 24.57 -12.54
C SER A 69 9.97 25.54 -13.51
N THR A 70 8.64 25.54 -13.57
CA THR A 70 7.87 26.44 -14.43
C THR A 70 7.74 27.82 -13.78
N THR A 71 7.47 27.90 -12.47
CA THR A 71 7.40 29.18 -11.75
C THR A 71 8.74 29.92 -11.73
N LEU A 72 9.85 29.19 -11.69
CA LEU A 72 11.20 29.75 -11.74
C LEU A 72 11.68 30.04 -13.17
N GLY A 73 10.89 29.68 -14.20
CA GLY A 73 11.24 29.90 -15.60
C GLY A 73 12.45 29.10 -16.09
N LEU A 74 12.78 27.98 -15.42
CA LEU A 74 13.98 27.21 -15.73
C LEU A 74 13.92 26.64 -17.15
N LYS A 75 15.01 26.83 -17.89
CA LYS A 75 15.22 26.21 -19.21
C LYS A 75 15.42 24.69 -19.07
N ALA A 76 15.25 23.93 -20.14
CA ALA A 76 15.34 22.47 -20.12
C ALA A 76 16.67 21.96 -19.52
N ASP A 77 17.78 22.63 -19.81
CA ASP A 77 19.12 22.26 -19.32
C ASP A 77 19.27 22.50 -17.82
N GLU A 78 18.70 23.60 -17.32
CA GLU A 78 18.70 23.95 -15.89
C GLU A 78 17.82 22.99 -15.08
N ARG A 79 16.71 22.51 -15.66
CA ARG A 79 15.88 21.46 -15.05
C ARG A 79 16.64 20.15 -14.91
N GLN A 80 17.39 19.75 -15.93
CA GLN A 80 18.22 18.55 -15.86
C GLN A 80 19.33 18.68 -14.81
N HIS A 81 19.96 19.85 -14.71
CA HIS A 81 20.94 20.13 -13.66
C HIS A 81 20.33 20.08 -12.25
N ALA A 82 19.17 20.70 -12.04
CA ALA A 82 18.47 20.66 -10.77
C ALA A 82 18.07 19.23 -10.37
N MET A 83 17.63 18.41 -11.34
CA MET A 83 17.29 17.01 -11.09
C MET A 83 18.51 16.17 -10.69
N LYS A 84 19.67 16.39 -11.32
CA LYS A 84 20.94 15.74 -10.94
C LYS A 84 21.38 16.13 -9.54
N GLN A 85 21.31 17.42 -9.19
CA GLN A 85 21.63 17.90 -7.85
C GLN A 85 20.70 17.30 -6.78
N LEU A 86 19.39 17.18 -7.06
CA LEU A 86 18.46 16.52 -6.15
C LEU A 86 18.84 15.06 -5.89
N HIS A 87 19.30 14.35 -6.93
CA HIS A 87 19.77 12.97 -6.80
C HIS A 87 21.07 12.88 -5.97
N GLU A 88 22.01 13.82 -6.14
CA GLU A 88 23.25 13.90 -5.34
C GLU A 88 22.97 14.21 -3.87
N LEU A 89 21.93 15.00 -3.58
CA LEU A 89 21.44 15.28 -2.23
C LEU A 89 20.64 14.12 -1.62
N GLY A 90 20.55 12.99 -2.31
CA GLY A 90 19.92 11.76 -1.80
C GLY A 90 18.41 11.69 -1.99
N VAL A 91 17.81 12.60 -2.78
CA VAL A 91 16.39 12.52 -3.13
C VAL A 91 16.19 11.36 -4.13
N LYS A 92 15.64 10.26 -3.63
CA LYS A 92 15.26 9.10 -4.45
C LYS A 92 13.89 9.32 -5.08
N TRP A 93 13.83 9.23 -6.40
CA TRP A 93 12.62 9.39 -7.21
C TRP A 93 11.98 8.04 -7.55
#